data_AF-A0A925EZL3-F1
#
_entry.id   AF-A0A925EZL3-F1
#
_cell.length_a   1.000
_cell.length_b   1.000
_cell.length_c   1.000
_cell.angle_alpha   90.00
_cell.angle_beta   90.00
_cell.angle_gamma   90.00
#
_symmetry.space_group_name_H-M   'P 1'
#
loop_
_entity.id
_entity.type
_entity.pdbx_description
1 polymer ?
#
loop_
_entity_poly.entity_id
_entity_poly.type
_entity_poly.pdbx_seq_one_letter_code
_entity_poly.pdbx_strand_id
1 'polypeptide(L)'
;MSSFCKNNAINVIDFIHMDVQGAELMVLEGASDFISSIKVIWLEVSKVDLYQNQPLVEDVKKFMAINNFVLIKDFLKQLQCDHFLNC
;
A
#
# COMPACT_ATOMS: atom_id res chain seq x y z
N MET A 1 1.80 -8.06 9.27
CA MET A 1 2.65 -8.53 8.16
C MET A 1 4.05 -8.94 8.60
N SER A 2 4.75 -8.09 9.36
CA SER A 2 6.14 -8.32 9.77
C SER A 2 6.38 -9.64 10.52
N SER A 3 5.49 -10.05 11.44
CA SER A 3 5.61 -11.33 12.16
C SER A 3 5.50 -12.54 11.22
N PHE A 4 4.63 -12.46 10.21
CA PHE A 4 4.48 -13.53 9.23
C PHE A 4 5.75 -13.69 8.38
N CYS A 5 6.32 -12.56 7.92
CA CYS A 5 7.55 -12.59 7.13
C CYS A 5 8.72 -13.15 7.93
N LYS A 6 8.89 -12.70 9.19
CA LYS A 6 9.91 -13.21 10.12
C LYS A 6 9.76 -14.71 10.36
N ASN A 7 8.54 -15.19 10.62
CA ASN A 7 8.30 -16.61 10.91
C ASN A 7 8.53 -17.54 9.71
N ASN A 8 8.44 -17.02 8.48
CA ASN A 8 8.64 -17.78 7.25
C ASN A 8 9.99 -17.49 6.58
N ALA A 9 10.91 -16.78 7.26
CA ALA A 9 12.20 -16.35 6.72
C ALA A 9 12.09 -15.59 5.37
N ILE A 10 11.01 -14.83 5.20
CA ILE A 10 10.81 -13.95 4.04
C ILE A 10 11.55 -12.65 4.31
N ASN A 11 12.65 -12.43 3.60
CA ASN A 11 13.50 -11.24 3.76
C ASN A 11 13.20 -10.15 2.73
N VAL A 12 12.62 -10.53 1.58
CA VAL A 12 12.29 -9.66 0.45
C VAL A 12 10.94 -10.09 -0.10
N ILE A 13 10.12 -9.13 -0.48
CA ILE A 13 8.87 -9.37 -1.22
C ILE A 13 8.99 -8.65 -2.56
N ASP A 14 8.95 -9.42 -3.66
CA ASP A 14 9.03 -8.84 -5.00
C ASP A 14 7.76 -8.08 -5.37
N PHE A 15 6.60 -8.54 -4.92
CA PHE A 15 5.31 -7.94 -5.26
C PHE A 15 4.27 -8.18 -4.17
N ILE A 16 3.50 -7.14 -3.85
CA ILE A 16 2.28 -7.24 -3.03
C ILE A 16 1.10 -6.72 -3.85
N HIS A 17 0.01 -7.48 -3.83
CA HIS A 17 -1.32 -6.95 -4.16
C HIS A 17 -2.12 -6.86 -2.87
N MET A 18 -2.63 -5.67 -2.56
CA MET A 18 -3.35 -5.40 -1.33
C MET A 18 -4.67 -4.69 -1.64
N ASP A 19 -5.74 -5.42 -1.37
CA ASP A 19 -7.12 -4.93 -1.36
C ASP A 19 -7.67 -5.29 0.03
N VAL A 20 -7.73 -4.28 0.90
CA VAL A 20 -8.23 -4.44 2.28
C VAL A 20 -9.35 -3.44 2.56
N GLN A 21 -10.06 -3.01 1.50
CA GLN A 21 -11.30 -2.24 1.54
C GLN A 21 -11.23 -1.02 2.47
N GLY A 22 -10.14 -0.25 2.42
CA GLY A 22 -9.97 0.98 3.20
C GLY A 22 -9.08 0.87 4.43
N ALA A 23 -8.48 -0.30 4.68
CA ALA A 23 -7.50 -0.48 5.74
C ALA A 23 -6.04 -0.43 5.22
N GLU A 24 -5.79 0.01 3.98
CA GLU A 24 -4.49 -0.11 3.33
C GLU A 24 -3.42 0.63 4.12
N LEU A 25 -3.70 1.87 4.53
CA LEU A 25 -2.75 2.67 5.30
C LEU A 25 -2.41 2.00 6.64
N MET A 26 -3.40 1.45 7.35
CA MET A 26 -3.15 0.75 8.62
C MET A 26 -2.27 -0.48 8.43
N VAL A 27 -2.48 -1.24 7.34
CA VAL A 27 -1.65 -2.41 7.02
C VAL A 27 -0.21 -1.99 6.69
N LEU A 28 -0.04 -0.90 5.93
CA LEU A 28 1.26 -0.36 5.56
C LEU A 28 2.02 0.19 6.76
N GLU A 29 1.35 0.94 7.64
CA GLU A 29 1.92 1.45 8.90
C GLU A 29 2.37 0.30 9.81
N GLY A 30 1.54 -0.74 9.95
CA GLY A 30 1.90 -1.96 10.68
C GLY A 30 3.01 -2.79 10.03
N ALA A 31 3.38 -2.46 8.79
CA ALA A 31 4.48 -3.07 8.05
C ALA A 31 5.69 -2.13 7.86
N SER A 32 5.68 -0.94 8.47
CA SER A 32 6.73 0.08 8.33
C SER A 32 8.15 -0.45 8.48
N ASP A 33 8.42 -1.31 9.46
CA ASP A 33 9.73 -1.94 9.67
C ASP A 33 10.20 -2.86 8.52
N PHE A 34 9.28 -3.29 7.67
CA PHE A 34 9.52 -4.25 6.59
C PHE A 34 9.21 -3.66 5.21
N ILE A 35 8.68 -2.44 5.14
CA ILE A 35 8.21 -1.87 3.88
C ILE A 35 9.34 -1.65 2.89
N SER A 36 10.54 -1.34 3.38
CA SER A 36 11.76 -1.21 2.59
C SER A 36 12.24 -2.53 1.95
N SER A 37 11.74 -3.67 2.41
CA SER A 37 12.00 -4.99 1.82
C SER A 37 11.03 -5.36 0.68
N ILE A 38 10.10 -4.47 0.34
CA ILE A 38 9.11 -4.69 -0.71
C ILE A 38 9.52 -3.94 -1.98
N LYS A 39 9.54 -4.62 -3.13
CA LYS A 39 9.93 -4.01 -4.41
C LYS A 39 8.77 -3.26 -5.08
N VAL A 40 7.61 -3.92 -5.18
CA VAL A 40 6.44 -3.39 -5.88
C VAL A 40 5.20 -3.61 -5.03
N ILE A 41 4.35 -2.59 -4.96
CA ILE A 41 3.06 -2.67 -4.28
C ILE A 41 1.97 -2.21 -5.24
N TRP A 42 0.96 -3.07 -5.40
CA TRP A 42 -0.33 -2.73 -5.97
C TRP A 42 -1.33 -2.51 -4.83
N LEU A 43 -1.89 -1.31 -4.76
CA LEU A 43 -2.96 -0.98 -3.81
C LEU A 43 -4.27 -0.66 -4.54
N GLU A 44 -5.38 -1.13 -3.97
CA GLU A 44 -6.72 -0.67 -4.35
C GLU A 44 -7.19 0.36 -3.31
N VAL A 45 -7.17 1.64 -3.67
CA VAL A 45 -7.49 2.75 -2.75
C VAL A 45 -8.60 3.64 -3.30
N SER A 46 -9.36 4.22 -2.38
CA SER A 46 -10.51 5.06 -2.72
C SER A 46 -10.14 6.55 -2.78
N LYS A 47 -10.72 7.25 -3.75
CA LYS A 47 -10.57 8.72 -3.91
C LYS A 47 -11.58 9.53 -3.11
N VAL A 48 -12.64 8.88 -2.68
CA VAL A 48 -13.75 9.48 -1.94
C VAL A 48 -13.98 8.64 -0.69
N ASP A 49 -14.51 9.27 0.35
CA ASP A 49 -14.91 8.57 1.57
C ASP A 49 -16.06 7.61 1.26
N LEU A 50 -15.74 6.32 1.10
CA LEU A 50 -16.76 5.27 1.03
C LEU A 50 -17.14 4.80 2.45
N TYR A 51 -16.23 4.99 3.41
CA TYR A 51 -16.39 4.65 4.83
C TYR A 51 -15.92 5.79 5.73
N GLN A 52 -16.46 5.86 6.96
CA GLN A 52 -16.13 6.89 7.94
C GLN A 52 -14.65 6.77 8.39
N ASN A 53 -13.87 7.84 8.24
CA ASN A 53 -12.42 7.91 8.56
C ASN A 53 -11.53 6.98 7.69
N GLN A 54 -11.98 6.64 6.48
CA GLN A 54 -11.14 5.90 5.55
C GLN A 54 -9.93 6.74 5.10
N PRO A 55 -8.71 6.21 5.12
CA PRO A 55 -7.57 6.86 4.49
C PRO A 55 -7.81 7.01 2.99
N LEU A 56 -7.67 8.24 2.49
CA LEU A 56 -7.85 8.52 1.09
C LEU A 56 -6.57 8.22 0.31
N VAL A 57 -6.73 8.16 -1.01
CA VAL A 57 -5.65 8.05 -2.00
C VAL A 57 -4.43 8.93 -1.67
N GLU A 58 -4.65 10.14 -1.17
CA GLU A 58 -3.60 11.11 -0.88
C GLU A 58 -2.81 10.77 0.38
N ASP A 59 -3.45 10.18 1.39
CA ASP A 59 -2.77 9.78 2.63
C ASP A 59 -1.85 8.58 2.38
N VAL A 60 -2.33 7.64 1.58
CA VAL A 60 -1.52 6.51 1.10
C VAL A 60 -0.36 6.99 0.23
N LYS A 61 -0.59 7.92 -0.71
CA LYS A 61 0.48 8.50 -1.55
C LYS A 61 1.57 9.19 -0.71
N LYS A 62 1.18 9.98 0.30
CA LYS A 62 2.14 10.63 1.22
C LYS A 62 2.97 9.59 1.97
N PHE A 63 2.31 8.58 2.54
CA PHE A 63 3.00 7.52 3.26
C PHE A 63 3.99 6.77 2.36
N MET A 64 3.58 6.41 1.13
CA MET A 64 4.45 5.74 0.16
C MET A 64 5.65 6.61 -0.22
N ALA A 65 5.44 7.90 -0.46
CA ALA A 65 6.51 8.84 -0.79
C ALA A 65 7.55 8.99 0.34
N ILE A 66 7.09 9.02 1.61
CA ILE A 66 7.97 9.04 2.79
C ILE A 66 8.83 7.77 2.88
N ASN A 67 8.32 6.64 2.39
CA ASN A 67 9.00 5.35 2.36
C ASN A 67 9.72 5.06 1.03
N ASN A 68 10.04 6.10 0.26
CA ASN A 68 10.82 6.03 -1.00
C ASN A 68 10.13 5.29 -2.15
N PHE A 69 8.81 5.07 -2.10
CA PHE A 69 8.07 4.52 -3.24
C PHE A 69 7.67 5.61 -4.22
N VAL A 70 7.76 5.30 -5.50
CA VAL A 70 7.35 6.15 -6.62
C VAL A 70 6.18 5.52 -7.34
N LEU A 71 5.17 6.33 -7.62
CA LEU A 71 4.00 5.90 -8.37
C LEU A 71 4.36 5.65 -9.84
N ILE A 72 4.22 4.40 -10.29
CA ILE A 72 4.45 4.01 -11.68
C ILE A 72 3.19 4.19 -12.51
N LYS A 73 2.02 3.81 -11.95
CA LYS A 73 0.77 3.79 -12.70
C LYS A 73 -0.44 3.98 -11.80
N ASP A 74 -1.30 4.92 -12.15
CA ASP A 74 -2.66 5.04 -11.62
C ASP A 74 -3.65 4.54 -12.69
N PHE A 75 -4.46 3.53 -12.36
CA PHE A 75 -5.66 3.23 -13.12
C PHE A 75 -6.85 3.91 -12.45
N LEU A 76 -7.37 4.94 -13.10
CA LEU A 76 -8.53 5.67 -12.64
C LEU A 76 -9.80 4.94 -13.08
N LYS A 77 -10.56 4.36 -12.15
CA LYS A 77 -11.98 4.03 -12.35
C LYS A 77 -12.84 5.10 -11.68
N GLN A 78 -14.06 5.29 -12.16
CA GLN A 78 -14.94 6.40 -11.76
C GLN A 78 -15.26 6.48 -10.25
N LEU A 79 -15.01 5.41 -9.47
CA LEU A 79 -15.23 5.35 -8.02
C LEU A 79 -14.10 4.65 -7.22
N GLN A 80 -13.08 4.08 -7.88
CA GLN A 80 -11.95 3.35 -7.27
C GLN A 80 -10.66 3.61 -8.06
N CYS A 81 -9.49 3.54 -7.42
CA CYS A 81 -8.20 3.68 -8.09
C CYS A 81 -7.27 2.50 -7.80
N ASP A 82 -6.77 1.90 -8.87
CA ASP A 82 -5.72 0.88 -8.78
C ASP A 82 -4.37 1.60 -8.89
N HIS A 83 -3.55 1.55 -7.85
CA HIS A 83 -2.20 2.14 -7.83
C HIS A 83 -1.14 1.06 -8.03
N PHE A 84 -0.15 1.32 -8.87
CA PHE A 84 1.03 0.49 -9.10
C PHE A 84 2.30 1.30 -8.78
N LEU A 85 3.09 0.89 -7.81
CA LEU A 85 4.24 1.65 -7.25
C LEU A 85 5.56 0.82 -7.30
N ASN A 86 6.71 1.46 -7.59
CA ASN A 86 8.07 0.88 -7.51
C ASN A 86 8.87 1.56 -6.41
N CYS A 87 9.88 0.88 -5.86
CA CYS A 87 10.99 1.51 -5.14
C CYS A 87 12.27 1.64 -6.00
#